data_AF-A0A0L0WDW0-F1
#
_entry.id   AF-A0A0L0WDW0-F1
#
_cell.length_a   1.000
_cell.length_b   1.000
_cell.length_c   1.000
_cell.angle_alpha   90.00
_cell.angle_beta   90.00
_cell.angle_gamma   90.00
#
_symmetry.space_group_name_H-M   'P 1'
#
loop_
_entity.id
_entity.type
_entity.pdbx_description
1 polymer ?
#
loop_
_entity_poly.entity_id
_entity_poly.type
_entity_poly.pdbx_seq_one_letter_code
_entity_poly.pdbx_strand_id
1 'polypeptide(L)'
;MNKAIASLIIIFSLTLGLNIYMKKSRVDKYSSEDYSRQYNEVINNTINFNEDDYRKLTYSQLKELLETYYARYKYDKCKAIIEIILKEYDNKSVETLRKAIAIADEEMNFEKVEKYSNTLATVSYGEDLLLVYSNLSDIYLISNIDKAINILQKASNISKSEGIYLNTIKNEDLIEKKLNFYKKIKNYSLDKNPIKYYMSILSDKEHITSDGVKKKLLYIYKDKYYDLYKEDYTKLKNSLIEQHIIQE
;
A
#
# COMPACT_ATOMS: atom_id res chain seq x y z
N MET A 1 15.99 6.21 -28.07
CA MET A 1 15.89 5.06 -27.14
C MET A 1 16.20 5.36 -25.66
N ASN A 2 16.51 6.60 -25.25
CA ASN A 2 17.04 6.87 -23.89
C ASN A 2 16.16 7.72 -22.94
N LYS A 3 14.87 7.94 -23.21
CA LYS A 3 13.97 8.70 -22.29
C LYS A 3 12.99 7.85 -21.49
N ALA A 4 12.63 6.65 -21.99
CA ALA A 4 11.72 5.73 -21.30
C ALA A 4 12.39 5.01 -20.12
N ILE A 5 13.67 4.64 -20.26
CA ILE A 5 14.45 3.97 -19.21
C ILE A 5 14.72 4.92 -18.03
N ALA A 6 14.95 6.21 -18.30
CA ALA A 6 15.13 7.21 -17.25
C ALA A 6 13.85 7.44 -16.42
N SER A 7 12.66 7.28 -17.01
CA SER A 7 11.39 7.47 -16.31
C SER A 7 11.01 6.27 -15.45
N LEU A 8 11.35 5.04 -15.88
CA LEU A 8 11.17 3.81 -15.10
C LEU A 8 12.11 3.74 -13.88
N ILE A 9 13.35 4.23 -14.01
CA ILE A 9 14.29 4.31 -12.87
C ILE A 9 13.81 5.31 -11.81
N ILE A 10 13.14 6.40 -12.21
CA ILE A 10 12.65 7.43 -11.27
C ILE A 10 11.42 6.97 -10.48
N ILE A 11 10.53 6.16 -11.06
CA ILE A 11 9.36 5.62 -10.35
C ILE A 11 9.78 4.48 -9.39
N PHE A 12 10.68 3.60 -9.84
CA PHE A 12 11.26 2.56 -8.96
C PHE A 12 12.06 3.17 -7.79
N SER A 13 12.63 4.36 -7.99
CA SER A 13 13.36 5.09 -6.94
C SER A 13 12.46 5.84 -5.94
N LEU A 14 11.15 5.99 -6.17
CA LEU A 14 10.24 6.70 -5.25
C LEU A 14 9.60 5.76 -4.23
N THR A 15 9.20 4.55 -4.63
CA THR A 15 8.70 3.50 -3.71
C THR A 15 9.82 2.83 -2.93
N LEU A 16 11.00 2.62 -3.52
CA LEU A 16 12.20 2.19 -2.77
C LEU A 16 12.88 3.37 -2.03
N GLY A 17 12.81 4.60 -2.56
CA GLY A 17 13.46 5.78 -1.97
C GLY A 17 12.82 6.24 -0.67
N LEU A 18 11.50 6.13 -0.52
CA LEU A 18 10.84 6.30 0.78
C LEU A 18 11.31 5.26 1.80
N ASN A 19 11.57 4.01 1.36
CA ASN A 19 12.09 2.95 2.21
C ASN A 19 13.59 3.07 2.53
N ILE A 20 14.42 3.67 1.66
CA ILE A 20 15.87 3.82 1.85
C ILE A 20 16.23 5.16 2.54
N TYR A 21 15.53 6.25 2.24
CA TYR A 21 15.77 7.57 2.86
C TYR A 21 15.40 7.56 4.35
N MET A 22 14.31 6.89 4.74
CA MET A 22 13.98 6.63 6.15
C MET A 22 14.98 5.70 6.85
N LYS A 23 15.70 4.85 6.08
CA LYS A 23 16.69 3.88 6.60
C LYS A 23 18.01 4.55 7.00
N LYS A 24 18.37 5.68 6.37
CA LYS A 24 19.68 6.33 6.58
C LYS A 24 19.61 7.53 7.53
N SER A 25 18.52 8.30 7.56
CA SER A 25 18.44 9.51 8.41
C SER A 25 18.12 9.25 9.89
N ARG A 26 17.74 8.02 10.27
CA ARG A 26 17.38 7.66 11.66
C ARG A 26 18.51 7.00 12.45
N VAL A 27 19.56 6.51 11.79
CA VAL A 27 20.70 5.86 12.46
C VAL A 27 21.61 6.88 13.16
N ASP A 28 21.70 8.10 12.66
CA ASP A 28 22.66 9.10 13.14
C ASP A 28 22.14 10.00 14.29
N LYS A 29 20.91 9.83 14.76
CA LYS A 29 20.27 10.78 15.69
C LYS A 29 20.13 10.35 17.16
N TYR A 30 20.68 9.19 17.53
CA TYR A 30 20.59 8.69 18.92
C TYR A 30 21.98 8.45 19.52
N SER A 31 22.68 9.53 19.89
CA SER A 31 23.83 9.47 20.81
C SER A 31 23.50 10.15 22.14
N SER A 32 22.84 9.40 23.02
CA SER A 32 22.92 9.66 24.47
C SER A 32 22.99 8.29 25.15
N GLU A 33 24.18 7.96 25.67
CA GLU A 33 24.57 6.63 26.15
C GLU A 33 23.70 6.11 27.31
N ASP A 34 23.06 6.99 28.08
CA ASP A 34 22.22 6.61 29.22
C ASP A 34 20.83 6.06 28.84
N TYR A 35 20.20 6.59 27.79
CA TYR A 35 18.94 6.00 27.26
C TYR A 35 19.19 4.63 26.62
N SER A 36 20.38 4.41 26.08
CA SER A 36 20.73 3.15 25.42
C SER A 36 20.80 1.97 26.39
N ARG A 37 21.15 2.16 27.67
CA ARG A 37 21.31 1.04 28.62
C ARG A 37 19.97 0.44 29.07
N GLN A 38 19.02 1.26 29.52
CA GLN A 38 17.67 0.77 29.88
C GLN A 38 16.92 0.24 28.64
N TYR A 39 17.12 0.86 27.48
CA TYR A 39 16.53 0.43 26.21
C TYR A 39 17.11 -0.91 25.71
N ASN A 40 18.42 -1.12 25.85
CA ASN A 40 19.08 -2.38 25.47
C ASN A 40 18.74 -3.54 26.43
N GLU A 41 18.49 -3.28 27.71
CA GLU A 41 18.05 -4.32 28.65
C GLU A 41 16.60 -4.79 28.39
N VAL A 42 15.70 -3.89 28.01
CA VAL A 42 14.33 -4.27 27.62
C VAL A 42 14.33 -5.03 26.29
N ILE A 43 15.06 -4.55 25.28
CA ILE A 43 15.04 -5.14 23.94
C ILE A 43 15.81 -6.47 23.86
N ASN A 44 16.92 -6.64 24.57
CA ASN A 44 17.65 -7.92 24.57
C ASN A 44 16.93 -9.00 25.41
N ASN A 45 16.03 -8.62 26.31
CA ASN A 45 15.15 -9.56 27.04
C ASN A 45 13.76 -9.77 26.39
N THR A 46 13.39 -9.05 25.32
CA THR A 46 12.06 -9.15 24.64
C THR A 46 11.88 -10.36 23.72
N ILE A 47 12.38 -11.53 24.12
CA ILE A 47 12.18 -12.74 23.33
C ILE A 47 10.70 -13.15 23.30
N ASN A 48 9.91 -12.97 24.38
CA ASN A 48 8.51 -13.44 24.45
C ASN A 48 7.51 -12.49 25.15
N PHE A 49 7.27 -11.28 24.63
CA PHE A 49 6.09 -10.51 25.07
C PHE A 49 4.83 -11.12 24.47
N ASN A 50 3.81 -11.35 25.28
CA ASN A 50 2.46 -11.69 24.82
C ASN A 50 1.58 -10.42 24.71
N GLU A 51 0.32 -10.56 24.30
CA GLU A 51 -0.58 -9.42 24.15
C GLU A 51 -0.81 -8.65 25.48
N ASP A 52 -0.93 -9.37 26.59
CA ASP A 52 -1.12 -8.75 27.92
C ASP A 52 0.10 -7.94 28.36
N ASP A 53 1.30 -8.35 27.95
CA ASP A 53 2.52 -7.60 28.24
C ASP A 53 2.59 -6.30 27.44
N TYR A 54 2.13 -6.31 26.19
CA TYR A 54 2.02 -5.07 25.41
C TYR A 54 1.00 -4.09 26.03
N ARG A 55 -0.13 -4.58 26.54
CA ARG A 55 -1.18 -3.75 27.17
C ARG A 55 -0.71 -3.02 28.44
N LYS A 56 0.39 -3.46 29.07
CA LYS A 56 1.01 -2.79 30.24
C LYS A 56 1.92 -1.62 29.85
N LEU A 57 2.28 -1.50 28.57
CA LEU A 57 3.17 -0.44 28.08
C LEU A 57 2.41 0.87 27.87
N THR A 58 3.13 1.99 28.02
CA THR A 58 2.60 3.30 27.65
C THR A 58 2.52 3.47 26.13
N TYR A 59 1.72 4.42 25.66
CA TYR A 59 1.60 4.76 24.24
C TYR A 59 2.96 5.03 23.56
N SER A 60 3.86 5.76 24.24
CA SER A 60 5.19 6.07 23.71
C SER A 60 6.05 4.82 23.54
N GLN A 61 6.04 3.93 24.54
CA GLN A 61 6.77 2.66 24.52
C GLN A 61 6.23 1.73 23.41
N LEU A 62 4.91 1.70 23.22
CA LEU A 62 4.29 0.93 22.14
C LEU A 62 4.73 1.43 20.77
N LYS A 63 4.80 2.75 20.54
CA LYS A 63 5.30 3.29 19.26
C LYS A 63 6.75 2.92 19.00
N GLU A 64 7.61 3.09 20.00
CA GLU A 64 9.04 2.79 19.86
C GLU A 64 9.29 1.30 19.59
N LEU A 65 8.53 0.43 20.28
CA LEU A 65 8.58 -1.00 20.05
C LEU A 65 8.03 -1.39 18.66
N LEU A 66 6.96 -0.73 18.21
CA LEU A 66 6.43 -0.91 16.86
C LEU A 66 7.48 -0.55 15.79
N GLU A 67 8.17 0.58 15.93
CA GLU A 67 9.25 0.95 15.00
C GLU A 67 10.34 -0.12 14.97
N THR A 68 10.76 -0.61 16.15
CA THR A 68 11.81 -1.62 16.28
C THR A 68 11.42 -2.95 15.64
N TYR A 69 10.22 -3.44 15.91
CA TYR A 69 9.73 -4.69 15.31
C TYR A 69 9.47 -4.55 13.82
N TYR A 70 8.99 -3.40 13.37
CA TYR A 70 8.77 -3.13 11.95
C TYR A 70 10.10 -3.13 11.18
N ALA A 71 11.13 -2.45 11.71
CA ALA A 71 12.47 -2.43 11.12
C ALA A 71 13.14 -3.83 11.06
N ARG A 72 12.72 -4.75 11.94
CA ARG A 72 13.21 -6.14 12.01
C ARG A 72 12.28 -7.15 11.32
N TYR A 73 11.29 -6.69 10.55
CA TYR A 73 10.32 -7.53 9.84
C TYR A 73 9.59 -8.52 10.76
N LYS A 74 9.34 -8.14 12.02
CA LYS A 74 8.60 -8.96 13.00
C LYS A 74 7.11 -8.64 12.94
N TYR A 75 6.49 -8.90 11.79
CA TYR A 75 5.12 -8.46 11.48
C TYR A 75 4.05 -9.00 12.43
N ASP A 76 4.19 -10.23 12.94
CA ASP A 76 3.25 -10.76 13.94
C ASP A 76 3.23 -9.91 15.22
N LYS A 77 4.41 -9.48 15.69
CA LYS A 77 4.52 -8.60 16.86
C LYS A 77 4.01 -7.18 16.54
N CYS A 78 4.29 -6.67 15.35
CA CYS A 78 3.76 -5.39 14.90
C CYS A 78 2.23 -5.37 14.90
N LYS A 79 1.59 -6.45 14.40
CA LYS A 79 0.12 -6.55 14.34
C LYS A 79 -0.52 -6.43 15.73
N ALA A 80 0.01 -7.15 16.72
CA ALA A 80 -0.48 -7.06 18.10
C ALA A 80 -0.40 -5.63 18.66
N ILE A 81 0.74 -4.97 18.47
CA ILE A 81 0.94 -3.59 18.93
C ILE A 81 0.04 -2.60 18.18
N ILE A 82 -0.11 -2.75 16.87
CA ILE A 82 -0.99 -1.92 16.03
C ILE A 82 -2.44 -2.03 16.51
N GLU A 83 -2.92 -3.24 16.79
CA GLU A 83 -4.29 -3.46 17.27
C GLU A 83 -4.52 -2.77 18.61
N ILE A 84 -3.57 -2.85 19.55
CA ILE A 84 -3.64 -2.15 20.84
C ILE A 84 -3.65 -0.63 20.63
N ILE A 85 -2.69 -0.09 19.86
CA ILE A 85 -2.61 1.36 19.61
C ILE A 85 -3.92 1.89 19.02
N LEU A 86 -4.42 1.24 17.97
CA LEU A 86 -5.60 1.71 17.24
C LEU A 86 -6.91 1.49 18.01
N LYS A 87 -6.96 0.55 18.96
CA LYS A 87 -8.17 0.26 19.74
C LYS A 87 -8.26 1.09 21.02
N GLU A 88 -7.14 1.30 21.70
CA GLU A 88 -7.13 1.80 23.08
C GLU A 88 -6.57 3.22 23.23
N TYR A 89 -5.76 3.68 22.28
CA TYR A 89 -5.07 4.97 22.40
C TYR A 89 -5.50 5.97 21.35
N ASP A 90 -5.23 5.66 20.08
CA ASP A 90 -5.43 6.59 18.98
C ASP A 90 -5.75 5.82 17.70
N ASN A 91 -7.04 5.67 17.43
CA ASN A 91 -7.56 5.02 16.24
C ASN A 91 -7.24 5.76 14.93
N LYS A 92 -6.65 6.95 15.02
CA LYS A 92 -6.36 7.88 13.93
C LYS A 92 -4.87 8.17 13.78
N SER A 93 -4.01 7.41 14.45
CA SER A 93 -2.56 7.60 14.38
C SER A 93 -2.03 7.32 12.97
N VAL A 94 -1.67 8.38 12.23
CA VAL A 94 -1.25 8.30 10.82
C VAL A 94 -0.08 7.33 10.62
N GLU A 95 0.94 7.38 11.48
CA GLU A 95 2.11 6.51 11.37
C GLU A 95 1.76 5.04 11.61
N THR A 96 0.93 4.75 12.61
CA THR A 96 0.46 3.40 12.90
C THR A 96 -0.41 2.86 11.77
N LEU A 97 -1.33 3.67 11.24
CA LEU A 97 -2.17 3.31 10.09
C LEU A 97 -1.33 2.99 8.85
N ARG A 98 -0.30 3.79 8.54
CA ARG A 98 0.62 3.54 7.42
C ARG A 98 1.34 2.19 7.56
N LYS A 99 1.81 1.85 8.76
CA LYS A 99 2.44 0.55 9.03
C LYS A 99 1.44 -0.61 8.95
N ALA A 100 0.23 -0.41 9.45
CA ALA A 100 -0.85 -1.39 9.36
C ALA A 100 -1.23 -1.71 7.91
N ILE A 101 -1.31 -0.67 7.06
CA ILE A 101 -1.54 -0.79 5.61
C ILE A 101 -0.40 -1.58 4.96
N ALA A 102 0.86 -1.21 5.22
CA ALA A 102 2.01 -1.88 4.62
C ALA A 102 2.08 -3.37 4.99
N ILE A 103 1.88 -3.72 6.27
CA ILE A 103 1.87 -5.12 6.71
C ILE A 103 0.71 -5.89 6.06
N ALA A 104 -0.49 -5.29 6.02
CA ALA A 104 -1.64 -5.94 5.41
C ALA A 104 -1.48 -6.15 3.90
N ASP A 105 -0.79 -5.23 3.20
CA ASP A 105 -0.48 -5.36 1.77
C ASP A 105 0.51 -6.50 1.50
N GLU A 106 1.58 -6.61 2.31
CA GLU A 106 2.54 -7.73 2.26
C GLU A 106 1.85 -9.09 2.50
N GLU A 107 0.85 -9.13 3.39
CA GLU A 107 0.02 -10.32 3.65
C GLU A 107 -1.09 -10.54 2.60
N MET A 108 -1.20 -9.67 1.60
CA MET A 108 -2.27 -9.66 0.60
C MET A 108 -3.69 -9.64 1.21
N ASN A 109 -3.82 -9.06 2.41
CA ASN A 109 -5.07 -8.91 3.16
C ASN A 109 -5.74 -7.56 2.81
N PHE A 110 -6.26 -7.48 1.58
CA PHE A 110 -6.83 -6.24 1.04
C PHE A 110 -8.08 -5.73 1.77
N GLU A 111 -8.78 -6.59 2.53
CA GLU A 111 -9.87 -6.14 3.41
C GLU A 111 -9.31 -5.26 4.56
N LYS A 112 -8.21 -5.68 5.20
CA LYS A 112 -7.52 -4.85 6.19
C LYS A 112 -6.89 -3.61 5.56
N VAL A 113 -6.30 -3.72 4.37
CA VAL A 113 -5.76 -2.55 3.64
C VAL A 113 -6.86 -1.52 3.38
N GLU A 114 -8.04 -1.95 2.89
CA GLU A 114 -9.20 -1.09 2.67
C GLU A 114 -9.64 -0.41 3.97
N LYS A 115 -9.81 -1.19 5.04
CA LYS A 115 -10.25 -0.69 6.36
C LYS A 115 -9.32 0.41 6.88
N TYR A 116 -8.01 0.13 6.95
CA TYR A 116 -7.04 1.10 7.48
C TYR A 116 -6.87 2.31 6.55
N SER A 117 -6.93 2.12 5.23
CA SER A 117 -6.83 3.22 4.26
C SER A 117 -8.03 4.16 4.33
N ASN A 118 -9.25 3.62 4.54
CA ASN A 118 -10.44 4.45 4.76
C ASN A 118 -10.31 5.28 6.05
N THR A 119 -9.80 4.71 7.14
CA THR A 119 -9.53 5.49 8.37
C THR A 119 -8.47 6.56 8.12
N LEU A 120 -7.37 6.22 7.44
CA LEU A 120 -6.29 7.14 7.11
C LEU A 120 -6.78 8.31 6.24
N ALA A 121 -7.71 8.07 5.32
CA ALA A 121 -8.31 9.12 4.50
C ALA A 121 -9.05 10.18 5.34
N THR A 122 -9.65 9.81 6.49
CA THR A 122 -10.37 10.76 7.36
C THR A 122 -9.46 11.75 8.09
N VAL A 123 -8.15 11.49 8.10
CA VAL A 123 -7.15 12.32 8.80
C VAL A 123 -6.04 12.82 7.89
N SER A 124 -6.09 12.47 6.61
CA SER A 124 -5.15 12.95 5.60
C SER A 124 -5.68 14.21 4.92
N TYR A 125 -4.77 15.04 4.41
CA TYR A 125 -5.08 16.27 3.68
C TYR A 125 -4.06 16.50 2.56
N GLY A 126 -4.39 17.36 1.60
CA GLY A 126 -3.50 17.71 0.49
C GLY A 126 -3.03 16.50 -0.31
N GLU A 127 -1.73 16.47 -0.66
CA GLU A 127 -1.13 15.40 -1.46
C GLU A 127 -1.24 14.01 -0.82
N ASP A 128 -1.15 13.93 0.50
CA ASP A 128 -1.26 12.65 1.24
C ASP A 128 -2.66 12.04 1.04
N LEU A 129 -3.72 12.87 1.06
CA LEU A 129 -5.09 12.40 0.81
C LEU A 129 -5.25 11.92 -0.63
N LEU A 130 -4.66 12.62 -1.61
CA LEU A 130 -4.69 12.22 -3.02
C LEU A 130 -4.02 10.85 -3.23
N LEU A 131 -2.90 10.61 -2.56
CA LEU A 131 -2.21 9.31 -2.59
C LEU A 131 -3.06 8.21 -1.96
N VAL A 132 -3.70 8.49 -0.81
CA VAL A 132 -4.59 7.52 -0.15
C VAL A 132 -5.78 7.16 -1.06
N TYR A 133 -6.42 8.13 -1.71
CA TYR A 133 -7.50 7.87 -2.66
C TYR A 133 -7.03 7.12 -3.91
N SER A 134 -5.84 7.43 -4.42
CA SER A 134 -5.23 6.70 -5.52
C SER A 134 -5.04 5.21 -5.16
N ASN A 135 -4.53 4.92 -3.97
CA ASN A 135 -4.31 3.54 -3.52
C ASN A 135 -5.63 2.82 -3.21
N LEU A 136 -6.59 3.49 -2.56
CA LEU A 136 -7.94 2.95 -2.33
C LEU A 136 -8.64 2.58 -3.64
N SER A 137 -8.43 3.35 -4.70
CA SER A 137 -9.02 3.06 -6.00
C SER A 137 -8.54 1.72 -6.58
N ASP A 138 -7.26 1.39 -6.41
CA ASP A 138 -6.70 0.11 -6.85
C ASP A 138 -7.33 -1.03 -6.05
N ILE A 139 -7.46 -0.88 -4.73
CA ILE A 139 -8.08 -1.90 -3.86
C ILE A 139 -9.52 -2.16 -4.29
N TYR A 140 -10.28 -1.11 -4.61
CA TYR A 140 -11.65 -1.24 -5.09
C TYR A 140 -11.75 -1.93 -6.45
N LEU A 141 -10.70 -2.03 -7.27
CA LEU A 141 -10.73 -2.85 -8.49
C LEU A 141 -11.00 -4.34 -8.20
N ILE A 142 -10.65 -4.81 -7.00
CA ILE A 142 -10.84 -6.20 -6.59
C ILE A 142 -12.34 -6.53 -6.43
N SER A 143 -13.14 -5.55 -5.99
CA SER A 143 -14.52 -5.78 -5.55
C SER A 143 -15.57 -4.94 -6.26
N ASN A 144 -15.28 -3.69 -6.62
CA ASN A 144 -16.26 -2.74 -7.12
C ASN A 144 -15.61 -1.59 -7.93
N ILE A 145 -15.68 -1.69 -9.26
CA ILE A 145 -15.16 -0.67 -10.19
C ILE A 145 -15.85 0.70 -10.04
N ASP A 146 -17.12 0.74 -9.65
CA ASP A 146 -17.85 2.00 -9.46
C ASP A 146 -17.33 2.76 -8.23
N LYS A 147 -17.01 2.04 -7.13
CA LYS A 147 -16.33 2.64 -5.97
C LYS A 147 -14.93 3.15 -6.35
N ALA A 148 -14.18 2.39 -7.14
CA ALA A 148 -12.85 2.80 -7.63
C ALA A 148 -12.92 4.10 -8.44
N ILE A 149 -13.90 4.21 -9.35
CA ILE A 149 -14.10 5.42 -10.16
C ILE A 149 -14.55 6.60 -9.30
N ASN A 150 -15.49 6.38 -8.36
CA ASN A 150 -16.00 7.44 -7.49
C ASN A 150 -14.89 8.04 -6.62
N ILE A 151 -14.02 7.21 -6.01
CA ILE A 151 -12.94 7.72 -5.17
C ILE A 151 -11.91 8.52 -5.99
N LEU A 152 -11.62 8.11 -7.23
CA LEU A 152 -10.75 8.86 -8.14
C LEU A 152 -11.38 10.18 -8.61
N GLN A 153 -12.70 10.21 -8.81
CA GLN A 153 -13.41 11.47 -9.12
C GLN A 153 -13.32 12.45 -7.95
N LYS A 154 -13.47 11.98 -6.71
CA LYS A 154 -13.25 12.79 -5.51
C LYS A 154 -11.82 13.35 -5.49
N ALA A 155 -10.82 12.50 -5.73
CA ALA A 155 -9.42 12.91 -5.77
C ALA A 155 -9.15 13.95 -6.86
N SER A 156 -9.70 13.77 -8.07
CA SER A 156 -9.56 14.71 -9.20
C SER A 156 -10.21 16.06 -8.91
N ASN A 157 -11.34 16.07 -8.20
CA ASN A 157 -12.00 17.32 -7.82
C ASN A 157 -11.17 18.10 -6.80
N ILE A 158 -10.62 17.41 -5.78
CA ILE A 158 -9.76 18.01 -4.75
C ILE A 158 -8.51 18.63 -5.39
N SER A 159 -7.85 17.90 -6.29
CA SER A 159 -6.64 18.38 -6.94
C SER A 159 -6.88 19.69 -7.71
N LYS A 160 -8.01 19.76 -8.44
CA LYS A 160 -8.43 20.94 -9.20
C LYS A 160 -8.86 22.11 -8.32
N SER A 161 -9.53 21.85 -7.19
CA SER A 161 -10.12 22.91 -6.36
C SER A 161 -9.13 23.55 -5.39
N GLU A 162 -8.17 22.79 -4.87
CA GLU A 162 -7.29 23.26 -3.79
C GLU A 162 -6.02 23.95 -4.28
N GLY A 163 -5.77 24.00 -5.60
CA GLY A 163 -4.62 24.72 -6.17
C GLY A 163 -3.30 24.29 -5.52
N ILE A 164 -3.18 23.01 -5.14
CA ILE A 164 -1.99 22.44 -4.52
C ILE A 164 -0.91 22.50 -5.60
N TYR A 165 -0.11 23.54 -5.62
CA TYR A 165 0.99 23.74 -6.57
C TYR A 165 2.29 23.62 -5.80
N LEU A 166 2.94 22.45 -5.89
CA LEU A 166 4.40 22.20 -5.82
C LEU A 166 4.61 20.67 -5.65
N ASN A 167 4.97 19.98 -6.75
CA ASN A 167 5.07 18.51 -6.98
C ASN A 167 3.83 17.75 -7.54
N THR A 168 2.70 18.44 -7.67
CA THR A 168 1.38 17.92 -8.03
C THR A 168 1.16 17.48 -9.47
N ILE A 169 1.90 17.99 -10.46
CA ILE A 169 1.67 17.67 -11.88
C ILE A 169 1.74 16.14 -12.12
N LYS A 170 2.58 15.42 -11.37
CA LYS A 170 2.69 13.95 -11.48
C LYS A 170 1.51 13.21 -10.85
N ASN A 171 0.99 13.70 -9.72
CA ASN A 171 -0.11 13.05 -9.01
C ASN A 171 -1.46 13.30 -9.71
N GLU A 172 -1.66 14.50 -10.26
CA GLU A 172 -2.84 14.80 -11.06
C GLU A 172 -2.87 13.99 -12.36
N ASP A 173 -1.75 13.92 -13.07
CA ASP A 173 -1.60 13.09 -14.27
C ASP A 173 -1.85 11.60 -13.95
N LEU A 174 -1.36 11.11 -12.81
CA LEU A 174 -1.64 9.74 -12.36
C LEU A 174 -3.12 9.51 -12.05
N ILE A 175 -3.78 10.41 -11.30
CA ILE A 175 -5.21 10.30 -10.97
C ILE A 175 -6.05 10.33 -12.24
N GLU A 176 -5.74 11.21 -13.19
CA GLU A 176 -6.45 11.32 -14.45
C GLU A 176 -6.25 10.06 -15.33
N LYS A 177 -5.00 9.57 -15.44
CA LYS A 177 -4.70 8.31 -16.14
C LYS A 177 -5.45 7.14 -15.52
N LYS A 178 -5.42 6.99 -14.19
CA LYS A 178 -6.20 5.98 -13.46
C LYS A 178 -7.69 6.10 -13.76
N LEU A 179 -8.24 7.30 -13.66
CA LEU A 179 -9.67 7.54 -13.88
C LEU A 179 -10.10 7.18 -15.31
N ASN A 180 -9.32 7.57 -16.32
CA ASN A 180 -9.59 7.26 -17.72
C ASN A 180 -9.48 5.75 -17.99
N PHE A 181 -8.45 5.11 -17.45
CA PHE A 181 -8.28 3.67 -17.53
C PHE A 181 -9.45 2.93 -16.86
N TYR A 182 -9.88 3.35 -15.67
CA TYR A 182 -10.95 2.70 -14.91
C TYR A 182 -12.32 2.85 -15.59
N LYS A 183 -12.61 4.03 -16.15
CA LYS A 183 -13.79 4.25 -16.99
C LYS A 183 -13.81 3.34 -18.22
N LYS A 184 -12.64 3.12 -18.85
CA LYS A 184 -12.53 2.23 -20.02
C LYS A 184 -12.82 0.78 -19.65
N ILE A 185 -12.25 0.27 -18.56
CA ILE A 185 -12.44 -1.13 -18.12
C ILE A 185 -13.81 -1.39 -17.49
N LYS A 186 -14.51 -0.35 -17.00
CA LYS A 186 -15.90 -0.47 -16.52
C LYS A 186 -16.84 -1.10 -17.55
N ASN A 187 -16.58 -0.89 -18.84
CA ASN A 187 -17.34 -1.51 -19.93
C ASN A 187 -17.23 -3.04 -19.96
N TYR A 188 -16.25 -3.61 -19.25
CA TYR A 188 -16.01 -5.05 -19.14
C TYR A 188 -16.38 -5.62 -17.77
N SER A 189 -17.05 -4.86 -16.90
CA SER A 189 -17.33 -5.13 -15.46
C SER A 189 -17.34 -6.61 -15.04
N LEU A 190 -16.95 -6.89 -13.80
CA LEU A 190 -16.89 -8.24 -13.20
C LEU A 190 -18.12 -9.12 -13.51
N ASP A 191 -19.32 -8.55 -13.59
CA ASP A 191 -20.56 -9.30 -13.86
C ASP A 191 -20.87 -9.52 -15.35
N LYS A 192 -20.20 -8.81 -16.26
CA LYS A 192 -20.49 -8.81 -17.70
C LYS A 192 -19.42 -9.51 -18.53
N ASN A 193 -18.16 -9.14 -18.34
CA ASN A 193 -17.04 -9.74 -19.07
C ASN A 193 -15.80 -9.85 -18.16
N PRO A 194 -15.88 -10.70 -17.11
CA PRO A 194 -14.83 -10.79 -16.10
C PRO A 194 -13.46 -11.08 -16.71
N ILE A 195 -13.39 -11.93 -17.73
CA ILE A 195 -12.12 -12.24 -18.41
C ILE A 195 -11.49 -10.98 -19.00
N LYS A 196 -12.24 -10.22 -19.80
CA LYS A 196 -11.73 -8.99 -20.41
C LYS A 196 -11.43 -7.90 -19.37
N TYR A 197 -12.15 -7.88 -18.25
CA TYR A 197 -11.86 -7.02 -17.11
C TYR A 197 -10.48 -7.33 -16.52
N TYR A 198 -10.22 -8.58 -16.11
CA TYR A 198 -8.93 -8.97 -15.54
C TYR A 198 -7.79 -8.80 -16.54
N MET A 199 -7.99 -9.22 -17.81
CA MET A 199 -6.96 -9.06 -18.84
C MET A 199 -6.58 -7.59 -19.03
N SER A 200 -7.55 -6.68 -19.05
CA SER A 200 -7.28 -5.25 -19.22
C SER A 200 -6.41 -4.70 -18.09
N ILE A 201 -6.64 -5.12 -16.84
CA ILE A 201 -5.89 -4.66 -15.67
C ILE A 201 -4.50 -5.30 -15.61
N LEU A 202 -4.42 -6.62 -15.80
CA LEU A 202 -3.18 -7.38 -15.64
C LEU A 202 -2.19 -7.14 -16.80
N SER A 203 -2.69 -6.79 -17.99
CA SER A 203 -1.87 -6.44 -19.16
C SER A 203 -1.52 -4.94 -19.24
N ASP A 204 -1.91 -4.14 -18.25
CA ASP A 204 -1.56 -2.73 -18.19
C ASP A 204 -0.05 -2.53 -18.03
N LYS A 205 0.61 -2.04 -19.08
CA LYS A 205 2.04 -1.75 -19.13
C LYS A 205 2.40 -0.35 -18.64
N GLU A 206 1.41 0.52 -18.43
CA GLU A 206 1.65 1.88 -17.93
C GLU A 206 1.80 1.91 -16.40
N HIS A 207 1.72 0.75 -15.74
CA HIS A 207 1.79 0.60 -14.28
C HIS A 207 0.78 1.51 -13.57
N ILE A 208 -0.41 1.65 -14.16
CA ILE A 208 -1.53 2.42 -13.61
C ILE A 208 -2.03 1.75 -12.34
N THR A 209 -2.07 0.42 -12.31
CA THR A 209 -2.52 -0.35 -11.13
C THR A 209 -1.33 -0.90 -10.35
N SER A 210 -1.38 -0.79 -9.02
CA SER A 210 -0.36 -1.32 -8.11
C SER A 210 -0.12 -2.83 -8.25
N ASP A 211 1.13 -3.22 -8.03
CA ASP A 211 1.61 -4.59 -8.15
C ASP A 211 0.91 -5.56 -7.19
N GLY A 212 0.65 -5.14 -5.94
CA GLY A 212 -0.08 -5.93 -4.96
C GLY A 212 -1.49 -6.29 -5.44
N VAL A 213 -2.21 -5.33 -6.02
CA VAL A 213 -3.54 -5.56 -6.59
C VAL A 213 -3.45 -6.45 -7.83
N LYS A 214 -2.49 -6.22 -8.73
CA LYS A 214 -2.27 -7.11 -9.90
C LYS A 214 -2.00 -8.56 -9.46
N LYS A 215 -1.17 -8.78 -8.44
CA LYS A 215 -0.95 -10.11 -7.85
C LYS A 215 -2.25 -10.72 -7.35
N LYS A 216 -3.05 -9.97 -6.58
CA LYS A 216 -4.33 -10.46 -6.04
C LYS A 216 -5.32 -10.81 -7.13
N LEU A 217 -5.45 -9.97 -8.15
CA LEU A 217 -6.33 -10.20 -9.29
C LEU A 217 -5.89 -11.43 -10.10
N LEU A 218 -4.58 -11.69 -10.24
CA LEU A 218 -4.08 -12.93 -10.86
C LEU A 218 -4.50 -14.18 -10.07
N TYR A 219 -4.41 -14.14 -8.72
CA TYR A 219 -4.87 -15.26 -7.90
C TYR A 219 -6.38 -15.50 -8.03
N ILE A 220 -7.18 -14.43 -8.01
CA ILE A 220 -8.63 -14.52 -8.22
C ILE A 220 -8.94 -15.07 -9.61
N TYR A 221 -8.18 -14.64 -10.62
CA TYR A 221 -8.34 -15.15 -11.98
C TYR A 221 -8.06 -16.65 -12.04
N LYS A 222 -6.95 -17.08 -11.45
CA LYS A 222 -6.56 -18.50 -11.39
C LYS A 222 -7.67 -19.33 -10.76
N ASP A 223 -8.12 -18.92 -9.57
CA ASP A 223 -9.12 -19.64 -8.79
C ASP A 223 -10.45 -19.82 -9.53
N LYS A 224 -10.88 -18.79 -10.27
CA LYS A 224 -12.20 -18.78 -10.92
C LYS A 224 -12.21 -19.25 -12.37
N TYR A 225 -11.11 -19.07 -13.11
CA TYR A 225 -11.12 -19.13 -14.58
C TYR A 225 -10.01 -19.97 -15.18
N TYR A 226 -9.06 -20.50 -14.39
CA TYR A 226 -7.90 -21.22 -14.93
C TYR A 226 -8.29 -22.39 -15.84
N ASP A 227 -9.26 -23.22 -15.41
CA ASP A 227 -9.65 -24.42 -16.14
C ASP A 227 -10.28 -24.10 -17.50
N LEU A 228 -10.93 -22.95 -17.62
CA LEU A 228 -11.60 -22.50 -18.84
C LEU A 228 -10.68 -21.66 -19.74
N TYR A 229 -9.69 -20.97 -19.17
CA TYR A 229 -8.87 -19.96 -19.85
C TYR A 229 -7.37 -20.13 -19.53
N LYS A 230 -6.87 -21.37 -19.60
CA LYS A 230 -5.49 -21.72 -19.24
C LYS A 230 -4.44 -20.96 -20.05
N GLU A 231 -4.67 -20.78 -21.36
CA GLU A 231 -3.75 -20.04 -22.23
C GLU A 231 -3.67 -18.56 -21.85
N ASP A 232 -4.82 -17.93 -21.60
CA ASP A 232 -4.87 -16.52 -21.19
C ASP A 232 -4.23 -16.35 -19.82
N TYR A 233 -4.50 -17.24 -18.86
CA TYR A 233 -3.80 -17.23 -17.58
C TYR A 233 -2.28 -17.29 -17.75
N THR A 234 -1.78 -18.18 -18.62
CA THR A 234 -0.35 -18.34 -18.87
C THR A 234 0.26 -17.07 -19.45
N LYS A 235 -0.42 -16.44 -20.43
CA LYS A 235 0.00 -15.14 -21.00
C LYS A 235 0.04 -14.05 -19.94
N LEU A 236 -0.98 -13.97 -19.08
CA LEU A 236 -1.05 -12.98 -18.00
C LEU A 236 0.06 -13.20 -16.95
N LYS A 237 0.29 -14.45 -16.52
CA LYS A 237 1.39 -14.80 -15.61
C LYS A 237 2.73 -14.35 -16.20
N ASN A 238 3.00 -14.72 -17.45
CA ASN A 238 4.26 -14.37 -18.13
C ASN A 238 4.43 -12.86 -18.26
N SER A 239 3.37 -12.12 -18.59
CA SER A 239 3.43 -10.66 -18.66
C SER A 239 3.75 -10.02 -17.31
N LEU A 240 3.27 -10.59 -16.19
CA LEU A 240 3.61 -10.10 -14.86
C LEU A 240 5.03 -10.48 -14.42
N ILE A 241 5.57 -11.61 -14.89
CA ILE A 241 6.99 -11.98 -14.71
C ILE A 241 7.87 -10.99 -15.48
N GLU A 242 7.54 -10.67 -16.73
CA GLU A 242 8.25 -9.68 -17.55
C GLU A 242 8.24 -8.27 -16.93
N GLN A 243 7.17 -7.93 -16.21
CA GLN A 243 7.05 -6.68 -15.45
C GLN A 243 7.77 -6.73 -14.08
N HIS A 244 8.40 -7.85 -13.72
CA HIS A 244 9.02 -8.11 -12.41
C HIS A 244 8.04 -8.01 -11.22
N ILE A 245 6.75 -8.22 -11.46
CA ILE A 245 5.71 -8.17 -10.43
C ILE A 245 5.70 -9.48 -9.63
N ILE A 246 5.82 -10.63 -10.31
CA ILE A 246 5.88 -11.95 -9.68
C ILE A 246 7.15 -12.69 -10.09
N GLN A 247 7.57 -13.67 -9.27
CA GLN A 247 8.67 -14.59 -9.56
C GLN A 247 8.13 -15.86 -10.24
N GLU A 248 9.00 -16.59 -10.95
CA GLU A 248 8.65 -17.78 -11.73
C GLU A 248 8.02 -18.92 -10.91
#